data_AF-A0AAU9AG81-F1
#
_entry.id   AF-A0AAU9AG81-F1
#
_cell.length_a   1.000
_cell.length_b   1.000
_cell.length_c   1.000
_cell.angle_alpha   90.00
_cell.angle_beta   90.00
_cell.angle_gamma   90.00
#
_symmetry.space_group_name_H-M   'P 1'
#
loop_
_entity.id
_entity.type
_entity.pdbx_description
1 polymer ?
#
loop_
_entity_poly.entity_id
_entity_poly.type
_entity_poly.pdbx_seq_one_letter_code
_entity_poly.pdbx_strand_id
1 'polypeptide(L)'
;MKRALLALTLAAALPFTASAAEGISYNYVEAGYAKIDAKNKFADSDGWTIAGSYAFLPNFHVFGSYSKQETDSRNYVFGGNTFRTPSADVDRWNVGVGYNHELSKRVDLVTRIAYEQNKYDFGGGFGSDKFKGGFVEAGVRGSLAPNWEGYAFAGYQDFDNTRMYGNLADKYDSKFYARLGTQVKFNQNWGITADAKFIDGGEKEFFIGPRFSF
;
A
#
# COMPACT_ATOMS: atom_id res chain seq x y z
N MET A 1 -17.29 17.97 -6.80
CA MET A 1 -17.87 16.89 -5.96
C MET A 1 -18.94 16.06 -6.66
N LYS A 2 -19.89 16.63 -7.42
CA LYS A 2 -20.96 15.83 -8.09
C LYS A 2 -20.49 14.87 -9.20
N ARG A 3 -19.42 15.22 -9.94
CA ARG A 3 -18.86 14.37 -11.02
C ARG A 3 -18.06 13.17 -10.50
N ALA A 4 -17.46 13.27 -9.31
CA ALA A 4 -16.73 12.17 -8.69
C ALA A 4 -17.68 11.09 -8.13
N LEU A 5 -18.84 11.51 -7.59
CA LEU A 5 -19.90 10.59 -7.18
C LEU A 5 -20.48 9.80 -8.35
N LEU A 6 -20.69 10.45 -9.50
CA LEU A 6 -21.20 9.80 -10.71
C LEU A 6 -20.22 8.74 -11.26
N ALA A 7 -18.92 9.00 -11.19
CA ALA A 7 -17.89 8.03 -11.58
C ALA A 7 -17.84 6.82 -10.63
N LEU A 8 -17.98 7.05 -9.31
CA LEU A 8 -18.04 5.96 -8.32
C LEU A 8 -19.29 5.07 -8.50
N THR A 9 -20.45 5.68 -8.79
CA THR A 9 -21.69 4.92 -9.03
C THR A 9 -21.66 4.16 -10.34
N LEU A 10 -20.95 4.66 -11.36
CA LEU A 10 -20.83 3.97 -12.65
C LEU A 10 -19.86 2.78 -12.56
N ALA A 11 -18.82 2.87 -11.72
CA ALA A 11 -17.95 1.74 -11.40
C ALA A 11 -18.67 0.65 -10.58
N ALA A 12 -19.63 1.04 -9.72
CA ALA A 12 -20.46 0.11 -8.96
C ALA A 12 -21.56 -0.58 -9.79
N ALA A 13 -21.87 -0.07 -10.99
CA ALA A 13 -22.91 -0.58 -11.87
C ALA A 13 -22.39 -1.54 -12.96
N LEU A 14 -21.07 -1.81 -12.99
CA LEU A 14 -20.53 -2.83 -13.87
C LEU A 14 -21.04 -4.19 -13.41
N PRO A 15 -21.63 -5.02 -14.29
CA PRO A 15 -21.95 -6.39 -13.96
C PRO A 15 -20.63 -7.07 -13.59
N PHE A 16 -20.44 -7.32 -12.30
CA PHE A 16 -19.41 -8.21 -11.78
C PHE A 16 -19.77 -9.61 -12.27
N THR A 17 -19.47 -9.90 -13.53
CA THR A 17 -19.36 -11.26 -14.00
C THR A 17 -18.23 -11.84 -13.20
N ALA A 18 -18.58 -12.50 -12.10
CA ALA A 18 -17.66 -13.27 -11.27
C ALA A 18 -17.15 -14.41 -12.15
N SER A 19 -16.17 -14.10 -13.00
CA SER A 19 -15.38 -15.13 -13.62
C SER A 19 -14.50 -15.62 -12.49
N ALA A 20 -15.01 -16.63 -11.78
CA ALA A 20 -14.20 -17.48 -10.94
C ALA A 20 -13.13 -18.09 -11.86
N ALA A 21 -12.05 -17.33 -12.07
CA ALA A 21 -10.87 -17.84 -12.71
C ALA A 21 -10.44 -19.05 -11.88
N GLU A 22 -10.36 -20.22 -12.51
CA GLU A 22 -9.64 -21.35 -11.92
C GLU A 22 -8.20 -20.87 -11.69
N GLY A 23 -7.88 -20.44 -10.48
CA GLY A 23 -6.59 -19.83 -10.17
C GLY A 23 -6.70 -18.66 -9.19
N ILE A 24 -5.67 -17.81 -9.22
CA ILE A 24 -5.51 -16.68 -8.31
C ILE A 24 -6.24 -15.47 -8.88
N SER A 25 -7.22 -14.91 -8.14
CA SER A 25 -7.92 -13.70 -8.58
C SER A 25 -7.08 -12.45 -8.29
N TYR A 26 -6.97 -11.60 -9.32
CA TYR A 26 -6.41 -10.24 -9.26
C TYR A 26 -7.50 -9.18 -9.25
N ASN A 27 -8.78 -9.57 -9.21
CA ASN A 27 -9.90 -8.67 -9.02
C ASN A 27 -10.25 -8.63 -7.54
N TYR A 28 -10.00 -7.50 -6.90
CA TYR A 28 -10.39 -7.34 -5.51
C TYR A 28 -10.58 -5.88 -5.12
N VAL A 29 -11.31 -5.71 -4.03
CA VAL A 29 -11.34 -4.49 -3.23
C VAL A 29 -11.09 -4.89 -1.78
N GLU A 30 -10.21 -4.16 -1.11
CA GLU A 30 -9.89 -4.37 0.29
C GLU A 30 -9.81 -3.04 1.03
N ALA A 31 -10.17 -3.06 2.30
CA ALA A 31 -9.99 -1.93 3.18
C ALA A 31 -9.66 -2.43 4.56
N GLY A 32 -8.86 -1.70 5.32
CA GLY A 32 -8.39 -2.20 6.60
C GLY A 32 -7.49 -1.23 7.35
N TYR A 33 -6.98 -1.73 8.46
CA TYR A 33 -6.03 -1.02 9.30
C TYR A 33 -4.65 -1.08 8.66
N ALA A 34 -3.95 0.05 8.63
CA ALA A 34 -2.58 0.17 8.17
C ALA A 34 -1.72 0.80 9.26
N LYS A 35 -0.47 0.35 9.35
CA LYS A 35 0.50 0.85 10.32
C LYS A 35 1.88 0.91 9.69
N ILE A 36 2.62 1.98 9.98
CA ILE A 36 4.03 2.13 9.66
C ILE A 36 4.81 2.19 10.98
N ASP A 37 5.68 1.21 11.20
CA ASP A 37 6.69 1.23 12.24
C ASP A 37 7.98 1.81 11.65
N ALA A 38 8.27 3.06 11.97
CA ALA A 38 9.45 3.75 11.47
C ALA A 38 10.67 3.46 12.35
N LYS A 39 11.87 3.59 11.79
CA LYS A 39 13.12 3.45 12.56
C LYS A 39 13.15 4.39 13.78
N ASN A 40 12.68 5.61 13.57
CA ASN A 40 12.46 6.57 14.63
C ASN A 40 11.00 6.46 15.07
N LYS A 41 10.75 6.07 16.33
CA LYS A 41 9.39 5.94 16.89
C LYS A 41 8.56 7.24 16.86
N PHE A 42 9.17 8.36 16.46
CA PHE A 42 8.52 9.65 16.23
C PHE A 42 7.78 9.73 14.89
N ALA A 43 8.03 8.80 13.98
CA ALA A 43 7.40 8.69 12.68
C ALA A 43 6.53 7.41 12.55
N ASP A 44 6.25 6.76 13.68
CA ASP A 44 5.25 5.69 13.73
C ASP A 44 3.89 6.30 13.40
N SER A 45 3.19 5.70 12.44
CA SER A 45 1.88 6.17 12.03
C SER A 45 0.93 5.01 11.86
N ASP A 46 -0.35 5.27 12.08
CA ASP A 46 -1.40 4.29 11.85
C ASP A 46 -2.68 4.93 11.35
N GLY A 47 -3.54 4.11 10.76
CA GLY A 47 -4.79 4.56 10.19
C GLY A 47 -5.40 3.49 9.31
N TRP A 48 -5.86 3.90 8.13
CA TRP A 48 -6.59 3.01 7.22
C TRP A 48 -6.06 3.07 5.81
N THR A 49 -6.24 1.96 5.10
CA THR A 49 -5.97 1.84 3.67
C THR A 49 -7.19 1.26 2.97
N ILE A 50 -7.48 1.76 1.77
CA ILE A 50 -8.33 1.11 0.79
C ILE A 50 -7.49 0.80 -0.44
N ALA A 51 -7.60 -0.42 -0.96
CA ALA A 51 -6.90 -0.84 -2.16
C ALA A 51 -7.84 -1.62 -3.07
N GLY A 52 -7.53 -1.60 -4.36
CA GLY A 52 -8.27 -2.37 -5.33
C GLY A 52 -7.38 -2.78 -6.49
N SER A 53 -7.79 -3.83 -7.16
CA SER A 53 -7.13 -4.35 -8.36
C SER A 53 -8.18 -4.89 -9.32
N TYR A 54 -7.89 -4.76 -10.61
CA TYR A 54 -8.73 -5.24 -11.70
C TYR A 54 -7.88 -5.85 -12.81
N ALA A 55 -8.13 -7.12 -13.12
CA ALA A 55 -7.55 -7.83 -14.25
C ALA A 55 -8.28 -7.46 -15.54
N PHE A 56 -7.60 -6.70 -16.41
CA PHE A 56 -8.15 -6.29 -17.71
C PHE A 56 -7.69 -7.22 -18.84
N LEU A 57 -6.66 -8.03 -18.61
CA LEU A 57 -6.25 -9.17 -19.44
C LEU A 57 -5.96 -10.37 -18.54
N PRO A 58 -5.93 -11.61 -19.06
CA PRO A 58 -5.64 -12.80 -18.25
C PRO A 58 -4.33 -12.71 -17.46
N ASN A 59 -3.34 -12.01 -18.01
CA ASN A 59 -2.00 -11.86 -17.45
C ASN A 59 -1.68 -10.44 -16.99
N PHE A 60 -2.63 -9.50 -17.09
CA PHE A 60 -2.39 -8.11 -16.68
C PHE A 60 -3.50 -7.56 -15.81
N HIS A 61 -3.09 -6.86 -14.77
CA HIS A 61 -3.98 -6.17 -13.86
C HIS A 61 -3.51 -4.74 -13.61
N VAL A 62 -4.46 -3.86 -13.33
CA VAL A 62 -4.21 -2.53 -12.77
C VAL A 62 -4.53 -2.59 -11.29
N PHE A 63 -3.74 -1.92 -10.47
CA PHE A 63 -3.99 -1.83 -9.04
C PHE A 63 -3.74 -0.41 -8.55
N GLY A 64 -4.33 -0.10 -7.41
CA GLY A 64 -4.07 1.14 -6.71
C GLY A 64 -4.54 1.09 -5.28
N SER A 65 -4.03 2.01 -4.49
CA SER A 65 -4.40 2.15 -3.08
C SER A 65 -4.38 3.61 -2.66
N TYR A 66 -5.16 3.89 -1.63
CA TYR A 66 -5.16 5.14 -0.89
C TYR A 66 -5.10 4.81 0.60
N SER A 67 -4.17 5.44 1.30
CA SER A 67 -3.97 5.29 2.73
C SER A 67 -3.97 6.65 3.38
N LYS A 68 -4.64 6.74 4.53
CA LYS A 68 -4.54 7.89 5.43
C LYS A 68 -4.13 7.40 6.80
N GLN A 69 -2.99 7.89 7.28
CA GLN A 69 -2.42 7.54 8.57
C GLN A 69 -2.06 8.81 9.32
N GLU A 70 -2.06 8.76 10.65
CA GLU A 70 -1.71 9.88 11.52
C GLU A 70 -0.50 9.47 12.36
N THR A 71 0.47 10.39 12.52
CA THR A 71 1.66 10.18 13.35
C THR A 71 1.37 10.58 14.80
N ASP A 72 1.89 9.81 15.76
CA ASP A 72 1.76 10.11 17.20
C ASP A 72 2.35 11.47 17.58
N SER A 73 1.56 12.34 18.23
CA SER A 73 2.10 13.55 18.89
C SER A 73 2.83 13.16 20.18
N ARG A 74 4.10 13.55 20.35
CA ARG A 74 4.88 13.25 21.55
C ARG A 74 5.57 14.47 22.14
N ASN A 75 5.69 14.46 23.47
CA ASN A 75 6.39 15.47 24.23
C ASN A 75 7.84 15.04 24.41
N TYR A 76 8.79 15.91 24.07
CA TYR A 76 10.21 15.71 24.32
C TYR A 76 10.71 16.74 25.33
N VAL A 77 11.45 16.31 26.35
CA VAL A 77 12.03 17.20 27.36
C VAL A 77 13.50 17.44 26.99
N PHE A 78 13.84 18.68 26.65
CA PHE A 78 15.22 19.11 26.40
C PHE A 78 15.56 20.31 27.28
N GLY A 79 16.65 20.22 28.04
CA GLY A 79 17.12 21.32 28.89
C GLY A 79 16.14 21.76 29.99
N GLY A 80 15.25 20.88 30.43
CA GLY A 80 14.18 21.21 31.40
C GLY A 80 12.89 21.75 30.77
N ASN A 81 12.84 21.93 29.45
CA ASN A 81 11.67 22.42 28.72
C ASN A 81 11.02 21.29 27.92
N THR A 82 9.68 21.25 27.93
CA THR A 82 8.88 20.27 27.17
C THR A 82 8.51 20.84 25.80
N PHE A 83 9.05 20.27 24.74
CA PHE A 83 8.69 20.55 23.35
C PHE A 83 7.70 19.50 22.87
N ARG A 84 6.54 19.91 22.36
CA ARG A 84 5.55 19.00 21.77
C ARG A 84 5.77 18.93 20.26
N THR A 85 6.02 17.72 19.73
CA THR A 85 5.95 17.52 18.27
C THR A 85 4.46 17.39 17.89
N PRO A 86 3.95 18.25 16.99
CA PRO A 86 2.59 18.09 16.47
C PRO A 86 2.47 16.77 15.71
N SER A 87 1.27 16.20 15.71
CA SER A 87 0.96 15.06 14.83
C SER A 87 1.05 15.48 13.37
N ALA A 88 1.45 14.54 12.52
CA ALA A 88 1.53 14.74 11.08
C ALA A 88 0.59 13.77 10.36
N ASP A 89 -0.21 14.31 9.43
CA ASP A 89 -1.07 13.50 8.58
C ASP A 89 -0.24 12.96 7.41
N VAL A 90 -0.31 11.65 7.20
CA VAL A 90 0.38 10.93 6.13
C VAL A 90 -0.66 10.40 5.15
N ASP A 91 -0.83 11.10 4.03
CA ASP A 91 -1.66 10.65 2.93
C ASP A 91 -0.78 9.96 1.87
N ARG A 92 -1.05 8.69 1.58
CA ARG A 92 -0.36 7.92 0.54
C ARG A 92 -1.34 7.46 -0.51
N TRP A 93 -0.96 7.56 -1.77
CA TRP A 93 -1.66 6.84 -2.83
C TRP A 93 -0.70 6.27 -3.86
N ASN A 94 -1.08 5.15 -4.46
CA ASN A 94 -0.35 4.56 -5.56
C ASN A 94 -1.31 4.05 -6.66
N VAL A 95 -0.78 4.00 -7.88
CA VAL A 95 -1.43 3.40 -9.03
C VAL A 95 -0.39 2.72 -9.88
N GLY A 96 -0.69 1.50 -10.32
CA GLY A 96 0.28 0.68 -11.01
C GLY A 96 -0.34 -0.38 -11.89
N VAL A 97 0.53 -1.06 -12.63
CA VAL A 97 0.18 -2.19 -13.47
C VAL A 97 1.01 -3.38 -13.06
N GLY A 98 0.42 -4.56 -13.16
CA GLY A 98 1.07 -5.82 -12.86
C GLY A 98 0.90 -6.82 -14.00
N TYR A 99 1.91 -7.65 -14.15
CA TYR A 99 1.94 -8.81 -15.03
C TYR A 99 2.01 -10.08 -14.19
N ASN A 100 1.11 -11.02 -14.45
CA ASN A 100 1.06 -12.34 -13.81
C ASN A 100 1.30 -13.44 -14.84
N HIS A 101 2.24 -14.32 -14.54
CA HIS A 101 2.61 -15.48 -15.34
C HIS A 101 2.32 -16.75 -14.55
N GLU A 102 1.36 -17.55 -15.02
CA GLU A 102 0.99 -18.80 -14.38
C GLU A 102 2.13 -19.82 -14.53
N LEU A 103 2.76 -20.20 -13.41
CA LEU A 103 3.73 -21.30 -13.37
C LEU A 103 3.02 -22.65 -13.17
N SER A 104 1.91 -22.62 -12.43
CA SER A 104 1.01 -23.76 -12.23
C SER A 104 -0.37 -23.25 -11.82
N LYS A 105 -1.38 -24.12 -11.82
CA LYS A 105 -2.74 -23.81 -11.34
C LYS A 105 -2.83 -23.23 -9.91
N ARG A 106 -1.75 -23.27 -9.13
CA ARG A 106 -1.68 -22.77 -7.75
C ARG A 106 -0.62 -21.70 -7.54
N VAL A 107 0.24 -21.41 -8.52
CA VAL A 107 1.39 -20.51 -8.32
C VAL A 107 1.58 -19.65 -9.55
N ASP A 108 1.58 -18.34 -9.34
CA ASP A 108 1.88 -17.33 -10.33
C ASP A 108 3.17 -16.61 -9.96
N LEU A 109 3.99 -16.34 -10.98
CA LEU A 109 5.03 -15.32 -10.91
C LEU A 109 4.38 -13.97 -11.22
N VAL A 110 4.59 -12.98 -10.35
CA VAL A 110 3.98 -11.66 -10.49
C VAL A 110 5.05 -10.60 -10.48
N THR A 111 4.96 -9.66 -11.41
CA THR A 111 5.76 -8.44 -11.46
C THR A 111 4.83 -7.24 -11.44
N ARG A 112 5.14 -6.22 -10.66
CA ARG A 112 4.34 -5.00 -10.52
C ARG A 112 5.22 -3.77 -10.62
N ILE A 113 4.69 -2.72 -11.23
CA ILE A 113 5.28 -1.39 -11.24
C ILE A 113 4.20 -0.38 -10.89
N ALA A 114 4.51 0.58 -10.03
CA ALA A 114 3.57 1.61 -9.65
C ALA A 114 4.24 2.97 -9.50
N TYR A 115 3.45 4.01 -9.73
CA TYR A 115 3.74 5.34 -9.24
C TYR A 115 3.15 5.49 -7.84
N GLU A 116 3.89 6.12 -6.95
CA GLU A 116 3.48 6.40 -5.57
C GLU A 116 3.69 7.88 -5.23
N GLN A 117 2.76 8.42 -4.44
CA GLN A 117 2.92 9.74 -3.85
C GLN A 117 2.55 9.70 -2.37
N ASN A 118 3.45 10.28 -1.57
CA ASN A 118 3.33 10.44 -0.14
C ASN A 118 3.25 11.93 0.19
N LYS A 119 2.22 12.35 0.93
CA LYS A 119 2.08 13.71 1.43
C LYS A 119 2.16 13.67 2.95
N TYR A 120 3.03 14.49 3.51
CA TYR A 120 3.17 14.72 4.95
C TYR A 120 2.68 16.11 5.27
N ASP A 121 1.64 16.23 6.10
CA ASP A 121 1.10 17.50 6.56
C ASP A 121 1.46 17.71 8.03
N PHE A 122 2.39 18.62 8.30
CA PHE A 122 2.84 18.93 9.66
C PHE A 122 1.95 20.05 10.21
N GLY A 123 0.96 19.67 11.03
CA GLY A 123 -0.03 20.60 11.57
C GLY A 123 0.59 21.81 12.30
N GLY A 124 -0.12 22.95 12.31
CA GLY A 124 0.32 24.16 13.03
C GLY A 124 1.06 25.21 12.19
N GLY A 125 0.90 25.20 10.85
CA GLY A 125 1.49 26.20 9.96
C GLY A 125 2.91 25.88 9.48
N PHE A 126 3.41 24.67 9.76
CA PHE A 126 4.72 24.19 9.33
C PHE A 126 4.76 23.74 7.85
N GLY A 127 3.62 23.72 7.17
CA GLY A 127 3.52 23.40 5.75
C GLY A 127 3.28 21.91 5.48
N SER A 128 3.19 21.56 4.19
CA SER A 128 3.00 20.18 3.74
C SER A 128 4.05 19.81 2.70
N ASP A 129 4.69 18.67 2.87
CA ASP A 129 5.65 18.14 1.92
C ASP A 129 5.06 17.00 1.10
N LYS A 130 5.48 16.90 -0.17
CA LYS A 130 5.00 15.89 -1.11
C LYS A 130 6.19 15.19 -1.74
N PHE A 131 6.30 13.90 -1.47
CA PHE A 131 7.27 13.01 -2.08
C PHE A 131 6.57 12.21 -3.16
N LYS A 132 7.18 12.17 -4.34
CA LYS A 132 6.67 11.42 -5.48
C LYS A 132 7.72 10.39 -5.84
N GLY A 133 7.30 9.23 -6.29
CA GLY A 133 8.21 8.17 -6.61
C GLY A 133 7.52 7.05 -7.34
N GLY A 134 8.19 5.91 -7.36
CA GLY A 134 7.63 4.69 -7.85
C GLY A 134 8.30 3.49 -7.22
N PHE A 135 7.68 2.34 -7.41
CA PHE A 135 8.29 1.09 -7.03
C PHE A 135 8.12 0.06 -8.13
N VAL A 136 9.07 -0.86 -8.18
CA VAL A 136 9.00 -2.08 -8.96
C VAL A 136 9.22 -3.26 -8.03
N GLU A 137 8.44 -4.31 -8.21
CA GLU A 137 8.57 -5.53 -7.42
C GLU A 137 8.24 -6.76 -8.22
N ALA A 138 8.88 -7.86 -7.86
CA ALA A 138 8.66 -9.16 -8.46
C ALA A 138 8.68 -10.24 -7.39
N GLY A 139 7.97 -11.33 -7.65
CA GLY A 139 7.91 -12.46 -6.73
C GLY A 139 6.81 -13.42 -7.08
N VAL A 140 6.32 -14.14 -6.08
CA VAL A 140 5.38 -15.24 -6.26
C VAL A 140 4.11 -15.02 -5.47
N ARG A 141 2.99 -15.41 -6.05
CA ARG A 141 1.70 -15.52 -5.36
C ARG A 141 1.17 -16.92 -5.59
N GLY A 142 0.63 -17.55 -4.55
CA GLY A 142 0.17 -18.92 -4.64
C GLY A 142 -0.95 -19.28 -3.69
N SER A 143 -1.74 -20.28 -4.07
CA SER A 143 -2.69 -20.96 -3.20
C SER A 143 -1.96 -22.05 -2.41
N LEU A 144 -1.84 -21.84 -1.10
CA LEU A 144 -1.27 -22.78 -0.13
C LEU A 144 -2.30 -23.85 0.26
N ALA A 145 -3.57 -23.45 0.34
CA ALA A 145 -4.72 -24.32 0.53
C ALA A 145 -5.93 -23.76 -0.25
N PRO A 146 -7.03 -24.51 -0.43
CA PRO A 146 -8.20 -24.03 -1.16
C PRO A 146 -8.78 -22.70 -0.64
N ASN A 147 -8.62 -22.45 0.65
CA ASN A 147 -9.05 -21.24 1.33
C ASN A 147 -7.89 -20.34 1.80
N TRP A 148 -6.65 -20.63 1.39
CA TRP A 148 -5.48 -19.88 1.85
C TRP A 148 -4.54 -19.56 0.69
N GLU A 149 -4.34 -18.27 0.45
CA GLU A 149 -3.34 -17.76 -0.48
C GLU A 149 -2.21 -17.05 0.28
N GLY A 150 -1.00 -17.14 -0.26
CA GLY A 150 0.16 -16.41 0.22
C GLY A 150 0.88 -15.74 -0.94
N TYR A 151 1.64 -14.69 -0.64
CA TYR A 151 2.55 -14.08 -1.59
C TYR A 151 3.82 -13.59 -0.92
N ALA A 152 4.90 -13.57 -1.71
CA ALA A 152 6.19 -13.04 -1.32
C ALA A 152 6.78 -12.25 -2.50
N PHE A 153 7.16 -11.00 -2.23
CA PHE A 153 7.74 -10.08 -3.21
C PHE A 153 9.07 -9.51 -2.71
N ALA A 154 9.98 -9.30 -3.64
CA ALA A 154 11.12 -8.43 -3.47
C ALA A 154 10.94 -7.22 -4.39
N GLY A 155 11.22 -6.02 -3.87
CA GLY A 155 11.01 -4.80 -4.61
C GLY A 155 12.05 -3.74 -4.33
N TYR A 156 12.00 -2.71 -5.15
CA TYR A 156 12.83 -1.53 -5.09
C TYR A 156 11.94 -0.31 -5.26
N GLN A 157 12.05 0.63 -4.33
CA GLN A 157 11.31 1.88 -4.35
C GLN A 157 12.28 3.06 -4.45
N ASP A 158 11.90 4.05 -5.24
CA ASP A 158 12.68 5.27 -5.43
C ASP A 158 11.73 6.47 -5.36
N PHE A 159 12.15 7.50 -4.64
CA PHE A 159 11.36 8.71 -4.42
C PHE A 159 12.17 9.94 -4.79
N ASP A 160 11.60 10.75 -5.68
CA ASP A 160 12.18 11.99 -6.13
C ASP A 160 12.24 13.02 -4.99
N ASN A 161 13.42 13.57 -4.80
CA ASN A 161 13.71 14.67 -3.87
C ASN A 161 13.15 16.00 -4.41
N THR A 162 11.84 16.20 -4.36
CA THR A 162 11.25 17.51 -4.70
C THR A 162 11.05 18.35 -3.44
N ARG A 163 12.15 19.07 -3.09
CA ARG A 163 12.25 20.28 -2.26
C ARG A 163 12.20 20.11 -0.72
N MET A 164 13.37 19.94 -0.12
CA MET A 164 13.63 20.56 1.19
C MET A 164 14.26 21.94 1.01
N TYR A 165 13.73 22.90 1.76
CA TYR A 165 14.28 24.24 1.96
C TYR A 165 15.78 24.17 2.26
N GLY A 166 16.62 24.72 1.37
CA GLY A 166 18.03 25.05 1.61
C GLY A 166 18.96 23.92 2.04
N ASN A 167 19.74 23.37 1.11
CA ASN A 167 21.01 22.61 1.30
C ASN A 167 21.11 21.50 2.37
N LEU A 168 20.03 21.16 3.06
CA LEU A 168 19.87 19.96 3.90
C LEU A 168 19.06 18.94 3.10
N ALA A 169 19.51 18.63 1.88
CA ALA A 169 18.93 17.57 1.08
C ALA A 169 19.58 16.24 1.51
N ASP A 170 19.08 15.67 2.60
CA ASP A 170 19.28 14.23 2.80
C ASP A 170 18.62 13.54 1.62
N LYS A 171 19.43 12.87 0.79
CA LYS A 171 18.90 12.04 -0.28
C LYS A 171 17.95 11.04 0.36
N TYR A 172 16.68 11.05 -0.04
CA TYR A 172 15.89 9.84 0.13
C TYR A 172 16.56 8.78 -0.75
N ASP A 173 17.41 7.96 -0.13
CA ASP A 173 18.04 6.85 -0.82
C ASP A 173 16.95 5.90 -1.26
N SER A 174 17.10 5.40 -2.47
CA SER A 174 16.28 4.32 -2.95
C SER A 174 16.46 3.09 -2.06
N LYS A 175 15.36 2.37 -1.83
CA LYS A 175 15.33 1.29 -0.85
C LYS A 175 14.87 0.00 -1.48
N PHE A 176 15.60 -1.07 -1.19
CA PHE A 176 15.07 -2.41 -1.39
C PHE A 176 14.08 -2.75 -0.28
N TYR A 177 13.13 -3.62 -0.59
CA TYR A 177 12.19 -4.13 0.39
C TYR A 177 11.78 -5.56 0.08
N ALA A 178 11.34 -6.27 1.10
CA ALA A 178 10.65 -7.54 0.97
C ALA A 178 9.21 -7.36 1.45
N ARG A 179 8.24 -7.93 0.75
CA ARG A 179 6.82 -7.90 1.14
C ARG A 179 6.29 -9.31 1.23
N LEU A 180 5.67 -9.64 2.35
CA LEU A 180 5.04 -10.92 2.61
C LEU A 180 3.57 -10.68 2.92
N GLY A 181 2.68 -11.50 2.39
CA GLY A 181 1.28 -11.37 2.73
C GLY A 181 0.51 -12.66 2.51
N THR A 182 -0.70 -12.65 3.03
CA THR A 182 -1.55 -13.82 3.10
C THR A 182 -3.00 -13.41 3.04
N GLN A 183 -3.85 -14.27 2.46
CA GLN A 183 -5.29 -14.13 2.47
C GLN A 183 -5.94 -15.45 2.88
N VAL A 184 -6.77 -15.40 3.91
CA VAL A 184 -7.65 -16.50 4.32
C VAL A 184 -9.05 -16.21 3.81
N LYS A 185 -9.58 -17.09 2.95
CA LYS A 185 -10.91 -16.97 2.35
C LYS A 185 -11.93 -17.70 3.20
N PHE A 186 -13.04 -17.03 3.50
CA PHE A 186 -14.19 -17.62 4.18
C PHE A 186 -15.19 -18.21 3.18
N ASN A 187 -15.30 -17.58 2.02
CA ASN A 187 -16.11 -18.05 0.90
C ASN A 187 -15.45 -17.61 -0.42
N GLN A 188 -16.17 -17.76 -1.55
CA GLN A 188 -15.63 -17.43 -2.87
C GLN A 188 -15.23 -15.95 -3.02
N ASN A 189 -15.90 -15.04 -2.29
CA ASN A 189 -15.71 -13.61 -2.43
C ASN A 189 -14.99 -12.97 -1.24
N TRP A 190 -15.26 -13.41 -0.02
CA TRP A 190 -14.79 -12.76 1.19
C TRP A 190 -13.64 -13.50 1.84
N GLY A 191 -12.66 -12.73 2.29
CA GLY A 191 -11.58 -13.20 3.15
C GLY A 191 -10.99 -12.08 3.99
N ILE A 192 -10.03 -12.44 4.84
CA ILE A 192 -9.14 -11.51 5.53
C ILE A 192 -7.78 -11.60 4.88
N THR A 193 -7.19 -10.45 4.62
CA THR A 193 -5.81 -10.32 4.16
C THR A 193 -4.97 -9.69 5.26
N ALA A 194 -3.71 -10.09 5.33
CA ALA A 194 -2.69 -9.45 6.13
C ALA A 194 -1.41 -9.35 5.32
N ASP A 195 -0.71 -8.22 5.43
CA ASP A 195 0.57 -8.01 4.77
C ASP A 195 1.57 -7.25 5.63
N ALA A 196 2.84 -7.56 5.39
CA ALA A 196 3.98 -6.94 6.02
C ALA A 196 5.04 -6.62 4.95
N LYS A 197 5.43 -5.36 4.88
CA LYS A 197 6.51 -4.85 4.02
C LYS A 197 7.69 -4.47 4.91
N PHE A 198 8.86 -5.01 4.62
CA PHE A 198 10.11 -4.77 5.33
C PHE A 198 11.05 -4.00 4.42
N ILE A 199 11.31 -2.76 4.76
CA ILE A 199 12.09 -1.85 3.93
C ILE A 199 13.51 -1.75 4.51
N ASP A 200 14.49 -1.74 3.62
CA ASP A 200 15.88 -1.52 3.99
C ASP A 200 16.02 -0.18 4.76
N GLY A 201 16.82 -0.19 5.82
CA GLY A 201 16.85 0.89 6.81
C GLY A 201 15.90 0.70 8.01
N GLY A 202 15.16 -0.42 8.09
CA GLY A 202 14.49 -0.90 9.31
C GLY A 202 13.03 -0.46 9.48
N GLU A 203 12.46 0.22 8.49
CA GLU A 203 11.05 0.60 8.45
C GLU A 203 10.19 -0.62 8.07
N LYS A 204 9.02 -0.73 8.70
CA LYS A 204 8.08 -1.82 8.44
C LYS A 204 6.69 -1.25 8.24
N GLU A 205 5.99 -1.73 7.22
CA GLU A 205 4.58 -1.40 7.01
C GLU A 205 3.75 -2.66 7.21
N PHE A 206 2.59 -2.51 7.84
CA PHE A 206 1.65 -3.59 8.10
C PHE A 206 0.26 -3.19 7.63
N PHE A 207 -0.49 -4.17 7.15
CA PHE A 207 -1.89 -4.01 6.81
C PHE A 207 -2.67 -5.25 7.21
N ILE A 208 -3.89 -5.05 7.70
CA ILE A 208 -4.84 -6.13 7.94
C ILE A 208 -6.26 -5.63 7.65
N GLY A 209 -7.02 -6.41 6.89
CA GLY A 209 -8.39 -6.02 6.57
C GLY A 209 -9.20 -7.07 5.83
N PRO A 210 -10.52 -6.90 5.75
CA PRO A 210 -11.35 -7.64 4.82
C PRO A 210 -10.98 -7.38 3.36
N ARG A 211 -11.05 -8.42 2.55
CA ARG A 211 -10.93 -8.38 1.10
C ARG A 211 -12.16 -9.03 0.46
N PHE A 212 -12.72 -8.34 -0.52
CA PHE A 212 -13.74 -8.85 -1.42
C PHE A 212 -13.10 -9.12 -2.80
N SER A 213 -13.19 -10.35 -3.27
CA SER A 213 -12.70 -10.82 -4.57
C SER A 213 -13.87 -11.20 -5.48
N PHE A 214 -13.71 -10.98 -6.78
CA PHE A 214 -14.71 -11.29 -7.80
C PHE A 214 -14.07 -11.79 -9.10
#